data_AF-A0A0E2E6J4-F1
#
_entry.id   AF-A0A0E2E6J4-F1
#
_cell.length_a   1.000
_cell.length_b   1.000
_cell.length_c   1.000
_cell.angle_alpha   90.00
_cell.angle_beta   90.00
_cell.angle_gamma   90.00
#
_symmetry.space_group_name_H-M   'P 1'
#
loop_
_entity.id
_entity.type
_entity.pdbx_description
1 polymer ?
#
loop_
_entity_poly.entity_id
_entity_poly.type
_entity_poly.pdbx_seq_one_letter_code
_entity_poly.pdbx_strand_id
1 'polypeptide(L)'
;MLAENSEIMKKANTAISVMEMSPRDKWLYDSRMKYEHDRASCISEGYRQGLERGLDKGAYQKAIETAKLMRMHNYPIAEICTMTGLSKEEVEAIN
;
A
#
# COMPACT_ATOMS: atom_id res chain seq x y z
N MET A 1 -2.52 8.48 46.47
CA MET A 1 -3.17 7.71 45.37
C MET A 1 -3.13 8.48 44.05
N LEU A 2 -1.94 8.85 43.56
CA LEU A 2 -1.76 9.49 42.23
C LEU A 2 -0.93 8.62 41.28
N ALA A 3 -0.10 7.70 41.81
CA ALA A 3 0.77 6.84 41.02
C ALA A 3 0.01 5.72 40.30
N GLU A 4 -0.94 5.04 40.96
CA GLU A 4 -1.72 3.93 40.35
C GLU A 4 -2.51 4.31 39.09
N ASN A 5 -2.95 5.57 38.99
CA ASN A 5 -3.72 6.06 37.85
C ASN A 5 -2.87 6.71 36.75
N SER A 6 -1.54 6.78 36.93
CA SER A 6 -0.62 7.31 35.92
C SER A 6 -0.51 6.34 34.73
N GLU A 7 -0.58 6.87 33.51
CA GLU A 7 -0.38 6.11 32.26
C GLU A 7 0.95 5.34 32.24
N ILE A 8 1.99 5.89 32.87
CA ILE A 8 3.30 5.25 32.96
C ILE A 8 3.24 4.01 33.87
N MET A 9 2.53 4.11 35.01
CA MET A 9 2.37 2.99 35.93
C MET A 9 1.49 1.89 35.35
N LYS A 10 0.44 2.24 34.58
CA LYS A 10 -0.35 1.25 33.85
C LYS A 10 0.50 0.45 32.87
N LYS A 11 1.33 1.13 32.06
CA LYS A 11 2.26 0.47 31.12
C LYS A 11 3.27 -0.41 31.84
N ALA A 12 3.83 0.07 32.95
CA ALA A 12 4.76 -0.71 33.77
C ALA A 12 4.09 -1.97 34.35
N ASN A 13 2.88 -1.85 34.91
CA ASN A 13 2.13 -2.98 35.44
C ASN A 13 1.79 -4.00 34.35
N THR A 14 1.40 -3.55 33.15
CA THR A 14 1.16 -4.46 32.02
C THR A 14 2.43 -5.22 31.64
N ALA A 15 3.59 -4.55 31.58
CA ALA A 15 4.85 -5.20 31.28
C ALA A 15 5.23 -6.23 32.36
N ILE A 16 5.04 -5.91 33.64
CA ILE A 16 5.30 -6.83 34.76
C ILE A 16 4.37 -8.05 34.67
N SER A 17 3.07 -7.86 34.42
CA SER A 17 2.14 -8.98 34.27
C SER A 17 2.51 -9.94 33.13
N VAL A 18 3.11 -9.44 32.04
CA VAL A 18 3.64 -10.28 30.96
C VAL A 18 4.92 -11.02 31.39
N MET A 19 5.77 -10.39 32.19
CA MET A 19 6.99 -11.02 32.72
C MET A 19 6.69 -12.14 33.72
N GLU A 20 5.60 -12.02 34.49
CA GLU A 20 5.16 -13.00 35.49
C GLU A 20 4.39 -14.19 34.89
N MET A 21 4.09 -14.17 33.59
CA MET A 21 3.41 -15.27 32.92
C MET A 21 4.21 -16.58 32.98
N SER A 22 3.48 -17.71 32.98
CA SER A 22 4.11 -19.02 32.80
C SER A 22 4.83 -19.08 31.44
N PRO A 23 5.86 -19.92 31.27
CA PRO A 23 6.55 -20.06 29.98
C PRO A 23 5.61 -20.36 28.81
N ARG A 24 4.53 -21.12 29.06
CA ARG A 24 3.51 -21.46 28.07
C ARG A 24 2.66 -20.26 27.68
N ASP A 25 2.19 -19.49 28.66
CA ASP A 25 1.30 -18.35 28.42
C ASP A 25 2.07 -17.20 27.76
N LYS A 26 3.33 -17.00 28.18
CA LYS A 26 4.23 -16.04 27.54
C LYS A 26 4.48 -16.40 26.07
N TRP A 27 4.75 -17.68 25.79
CA TRP A 27 4.90 -18.14 24.40
C TRP A 27 3.65 -17.88 23.56
N LEU A 28 2.45 -18.12 24.11
CA LEU A 28 1.19 -17.86 23.42
C LEU A 28 0.96 -16.36 23.19
N TYR A 29 1.26 -15.53 24.19
CA TYR A 29 1.19 -14.07 24.09
C TYR A 29 2.12 -13.53 23.00
N ASP A 30 3.40 -13.90 23.03
CA ASP A 30 4.40 -13.47 22.05
C ASP A 30 4.04 -13.94 20.64
N SER A 31 3.58 -15.19 20.50
CA SER A 31 3.14 -15.74 19.21
C SER A 31 1.96 -14.98 18.62
N ARG A 32 0.99 -14.61 19.46
CA ARG A 32 -0.15 -13.78 19.05
C ARG A 32 0.28 -12.38 18.63
N MET A 33 1.14 -11.74 19.42
CA MET A 33 1.65 -10.40 19.11
C MET A 33 2.40 -10.37 17.79
N LYS A 34 3.25 -11.38 17.54
CA LYS A 34 3.96 -11.54 16.27
C LYS A 34 2.98 -11.73 15.11
N TYR A 35 1.99 -12.61 15.27
CA TYR A 35 0.99 -12.85 14.23
C TYR A 35 0.20 -11.58 13.86
N GLU A 36 -0.28 -10.82 14.85
CA GLU A 36 -1.01 -9.58 14.59
C GLU A 36 -0.11 -8.52 13.92
N HIS A 37 1.15 -8.44 14.33
CA HIS A 37 2.12 -7.54 13.69
C HIS A 37 2.36 -7.92 12.22
N ASP A 38 2.63 -9.20 11.94
CA ASP A 38 2.87 -9.70 10.59
C ASP A 38 1.62 -9.51 9.71
N ARG A 39 0.44 -9.76 10.27
CA ARG A 39 -0.85 -9.52 9.60
C ARG A 39 -1.07 -8.05 9.28
N ALA A 40 -0.84 -7.14 10.22
CA ALA A 40 -0.97 -5.71 10.01
C ALA A 40 0.02 -5.20 8.94
N SER A 41 1.26 -5.69 8.99
CA SER A 41 2.30 -5.37 8.02
C SER A 41 1.92 -5.83 6.61
N CYS A 42 1.50 -7.09 6.47
CA CYS A 42 1.06 -7.66 5.19
C CYS A 42 -0.11 -6.88 4.57
N ILE A 43 -1.12 -6.52 5.37
CA ILE A 43 -2.26 -5.70 4.90
C ILE A 43 -1.78 -4.32 4.44
N SER A 44 -0.91 -3.67 5.21
CA SER A 44 -0.38 -2.34 4.88
C SER A 44 0.41 -2.35 3.58
N GLU A 45 1.29 -3.33 3.40
CA GLU A 45 2.08 -3.50 2.17
C GLU A 45 1.20 -3.83 0.97
N GLY A 46 0.24 -4.74 1.13
CA GLY A 46 -0.71 -5.09 0.08
C GLY A 46 -1.54 -3.90 -0.37
N TYR A 47 -2.01 -3.06 0.56
CA TYR A 47 -2.73 -1.83 0.24
C TYR A 47 -1.86 -0.84 -0.53
N ARG A 48 -0.63 -0.60 -0.08
CA ARG A 48 0.33 0.30 -0.74
C ARG A 48 0.65 -0.17 -2.17
N GLN A 49 0.98 -1.44 -2.35
CA GLN A 49 1.24 -2.01 -3.67
C GLN A 49 0.00 -1.97 -4.57
N GLY A 50 -1.19 -2.22 -4.00
CA GLY A 50 -2.45 -2.12 -4.73
C GLY A 50 -2.73 -0.71 -5.22
N LEU A 51 -2.48 0.30 -4.38
CA LEU A 51 -2.63 1.71 -4.73
C LEU A 51 -1.65 2.13 -5.84
N GLU A 52 -0.37 1.78 -5.70
CA GLU A 52 0.68 2.08 -6.69
C GLU A 52 0.34 1.47 -8.05
N ARG A 53 0.04 0.17 -8.10
CA ARG A 53 -0.40 -0.51 -9.34
C ARG A 53 -1.69 0.08 -9.91
N GLY A 54 -2.60 0.53 -9.07
CA GLY A 54 -3.84 1.18 -9.48
C GLY A 54 -3.57 2.54 -10.15
N LEU A 55 -2.68 3.35 -9.59
CA LEU A 55 -2.27 4.63 -10.15
C LEU A 55 -1.57 4.45 -11.49
N ASP A 56 -0.64 3.50 -11.61
CA ASP A 56 0.07 3.22 -12.86
C ASP A 56 -0.88 2.77 -13.97
N LYS A 57 -1.79 1.83 -13.66
CA LYS A 57 -2.81 1.38 -14.61
C LYS A 57 -3.75 2.52 -15.03
N GLY A 58 -4.14 3.37 -14.10
CA GLY A 58 -4.99 4.53 -14.38
C GLY A 58 -4.28 5.57 -15.26
N ALA A 59 -3.01 5.86 -14.99
CA ALA A 59 -2.19 6.76 -15.79
C ALA A 59 -2.02 6.24 -17.23
N TYR A 60 -1.71 4.95 -17.38
CA TYR A 60 -1.58 4.30 -18.69
C TYR A 60 -2.91 4.29 -19.46
N GLN A 61 -4.03 3.95 -18.81
CA GLN A 61 -5.35 3.98 -19.42
C GLN A 61 -5.71 5.38 -19.92
N LYS A 62 -5.43 6.42 -19.12
CA LYS A 62 -5.64 7.83 -19.52
C LYS A 62 -4.75 8.23 -20.70
N ALA A 63 -3.52 7.74 -20.76
CA ALA A 63 -2.63 7.98 -21.92
C ALA A 63 -3.21 7.38 -23.20
N ILE A 64 -3.77 6.16 -23.14
CA ILE A 64 -4.46 5.53 -24.28
C ILE A 64 -5.70 6.33 -24.69
N GLU A 65 -6.53 6.76 -23.75
CA GLU A 65 -7.73 7.56 -24.04
C GLU A 65 -7.39 8.90 -24.69
N THR A 66 -6.33 9.55 -24.21
CA THR A 66 -5.82 10.79 -24.80
C THR A 66 -5.30 10.54 -26.21
N ALA A 67 -4.51 9.47 -26.43
CA ALA A 67 -4.02 9.09 -27.74
C ALA A 67 -5.14 8.78 -28.73
N LYS A 68 -6.21 8.09 -28.30
CA LYS A 68 -7.42 7.84 -29.10
C LYS A 68 -8.05 9.15 -29.59
N LEU A 69 -8.24 10.11 -28.68
CA LEU A 69 -8.83 11.40 -29.02
C LEU A 69 -7.94 12.17 -30.01
N MET A 70 -6.62 12.20 -29.78
CA MET A 70 -5.68 12.83 -30.71
C MET A 70 -5.68 12.15 -32.09
N ARG A 71 -5.84 10.82 -32.13
CA ARG A 71 -5.96 10.07 -33.38
C ARG A 71 -7.21 10.44 -34.17
N MET A 72 -8.35 10.57 -33.49
CA MET A 72 -9.60 11.05 -34.10
C MET A 72 -9.49 12.46 -34.68
N HIS A 73 -8.63 13.30 -34.10
CA HIS A 73 -8.33 14.64 -34.60
C HIS A 73 -7.18 14.70 -35.63
N ASN A 74 -6.71 13.54 -36.13
CA ASN A 74 -5.63 13.42 -37.12
C ASN A 74 -4.30 14.05 -36.70
N TYR A 75 -3.97 14.06 -35.40
CA TYR A 75 -2.64 14.46 -34.96
C TYR A 75 -1.56 13.49 -35.48
N PRO A 76 -0.35 13.98 -35.80
CA PRO A 76 0.77 13.13 -36.21
C PRO A 76 1.13 12.12 -35.12
N ILE A 77 1.46 10.88 -35.52
CA ILE A 77 1.82 9.80 -34.59
C ILE A 77 3.00 10.21 -33.69
N ALA A 78 4.01 10.88 -34.25
CA ALA A 78 5.17 11.36 -33.51
C ALA A 78 4.79 12.36 -32.40
N GLU A 79 3.81 13.22 -32.65
CA GLU A 79 3.33 14.20 -31.68
C GLU A 79 2.49 13.52 -30.58
N ILE A 80 1.65 12.54 -30.95
CA ILE A 80 0.90 11.73 -29.98
C ILE A 80 1.87 11.00 -29.04
N CYS A 81 2.91 10.33 -29.56
CA CYS A 81 3.92 9.65 -28.74
C CYS A 81 4.62 10.62 -27.77
N THR A 82 4.94 11.83 -28.25
CA THR A 82 5.59 12.87 -27.44
C THR A 82 4.69 13.36 -26.29
N MET A 83 3.38 13.51 -26.56
CA MET A 83 2.43 14.05 -25.58
C MET A 83 1.95 13.01 -24.57
N THR A 84 1.76 11.76 -24.98
CA THR A 84 1.19 10.70 -24.13
C THR A 84 2.25 9.81 -23.49
N GLY A 85 3.49 9.84 -23.99
CA GLY A 85 4.57 8.96 -23.54
C GLY A 85 4.41 7.51 -24.02
N LEU A 86 3.42 7.23 -24.87
CA LEU A 86 3.23 5.91 -25.48
C LEU A 86 4.26 5.66 -26.59
N SER A 87 4.58 4.39 -26.79
CA SER A 87 5.38 3.92 -27.92
C SER A 87 4.62 4.09 -29.24
N LYS A 88 5.39 4.10 -30.33
CA LYS A 88 4.82 4.21 -31.68
C LYS A 88 3.89 3.03 -31.97
N GLU A 89 4.26 1.84 -31.55
CA GLU A 89 3.50 0.60 -31.72
C GLU A 89 2.17 0.65 -30.98
N GLU A 90 2.15 1.18 -29.74
CA GLU A 90 0.92 1.37 -28.96
C GLU A 90 -0.01 2.38 -29.63
N VAL A 91 0.53 3.48 -30.16
CA VAL A 91 -0.27 4.49 -30.87
C VAL A 91 -0.78 3.99 -32.22
N GLU A 92 -0.02 3.16 -32.92
CA GLU A 92 -0.44 2.54 -34.18
C GLU A 92 -1.49 1.45 -33.98
N ALA A 93 -1.47 0.74 -32.85
CA ALA A 93 -2.48 -0.25 -32.48
C ALA A 93 -3.82 0.38 -32.06
N ILE A 94 -3.84 1.69 -31.80
CA ILE A 94 -5.06 2.45 -31.54
C ILE A 94 -5.78 2.70 -32.89
N ASN A 95 -6.78 1.87 -33.17
CA ASN A 95 -7.71 2.01 -34.30
C ASN A 95 -8.71 3.16 -34.08
#